data_AF-A0A368R9A1-F1
#
_entry.id   AF-A0A368R9A1-F1
#
_cell.length_a   1.000
_cell.length_b   1.000
_cell.length_c   1.000
_cell.angle_alpha   90.00
_cell.angle_beta   90.00
_cell.angle_gamma   90.00
#
_symmetry.space_group_name_H-M   'P 1'
#
loop_
_entity.id
_entity.type
_entity.pdbx_description
1 polymer ?
#
loop_
_entity_poly.entity_id
_entity_poly.type
_entity_poly.pdbx_seq_one_letter_code
_entity_poly.pdbx_strand_id
1 'polypeptide(L)'
;MDRPADQPGTSRENGGGVSSQAKPPVHPYICSLGVVLDAYLILPMDYRPRMKPPFPEKYIGNCVGPAFGMAPRGELAAAGVGGLFTACAAVASAIDEAVRDIGTYSMDAWMDRVRESVAALSVAGSPRFHVYELDFGFGRPVKVDIVSVARTGAVAVGESRSSTGGMEFGVSLQPAGMERYRKCFADAIAWLHERSR
;
A
#
# COMPACT_ATOMS: atom_id res chain seq x y z
N MET A 1 -63.85 -34.07 25.12
CA MET A 1 -64.20 -34.49 23.75
C MET A 1 -63.68 -33.47 22.77
N ASP A 2 -62.38 -33.57 22.55
CA ASP A 2 -61.66 -33.51 21.27
C ASP A 2 -62.25 -32.65 20.15
N ARG A 3 -61.62 -31.48 19.96
CA ARG A 3 -61.47 -30.87 18.64
C ARG A 3 -60.27 -31.55 17.96
N PRO A 4 -60.43 -32.14 16.75
CA PRO A 4 -59.30 -32.68 16.02
C PRO A 4 -58.53 -31.59 15.27
N ALA A 5 -57.28 -31.96 15.00
CA ALA A 5 -56.14 -31.14 14.66
C ALA A 5 -56.16 -30.54 13.25
N ASP A 6 -55.47 -29.41 13.22
CA ASP A 6 -54.99 -28.60 12.12
C ASP A 6 -53.99 -29.38 11.22
N GLN A 7 -54.13 -29.24 9.90
CA GLN A 7 -53.06 -29.50 8.92
C GLN A 7 -53.07 -28.38 7.88
N PRO A 8 -52.16 -27.40 7.97
CA PRO A 8 -51.92 -26.45 6.90
C PRO A 8 -50.91 -27.00 5.88
N GLY A 9 -51.25 -26.79 4.62
CA GLY A 9 -50.49 -27.18 3.44
C GLY A 9 -49.09 -26.58 3.36
N THR A 10 -48.24 -27.33 2.66
CA THR A 10 -46.82 -27.11 2.42
C THR A 10 -46.52 -25.84 1.61
N SER A 11 -45.92 -24.87 2.31
CA SER A 11 -44.75 -24.04 1.95
C SER A 11 -44.28 -23.95 0.49
N ARG A 12 -44.20 -22.70 0.00
CA ARG A 12 -43.07 -22.19 -0.81
C ARG A 12 -42.93 -20.68 -0.62
N GLU A 13 -42.34 -20.29 0.51
CA GLU A 13 -41.79 -18.95 0.69
C GLU A 13 -40.32 -18.97 0.28
N ASN A 14 -39.97 -18.15 -0.71
CA ASN A 14 -38.60 -17.94 -1.16
C ASN A 14 -37.85 -17.11 -0.12
N GLY A 15 -37.21 -17.78 0.83
CA GLY A 15 -36.24 -17.20 1.75
C GLY A 15 -34.95 -16.83 1.02
N GLY A 16 -34.83 -15.58 0.58
CA GLY A 16 -33.56 -14.96 0.21
C GLY A 16 -32.74 -14.62 1.45
N GLY A 17 -32.21 -15.63 2.14
CA GLY A 17 -31.30 -15.45 3.27
C GLY A 17 -29.94 -14.95 2.80
N VAL A 18 -29.56 -13.75 3.23
CA VAL A 18 -28.20 -13.23 3.16
C VAL A 18 -27.30 -14.14 3.98
N SER A 19 -26.51 -14.97 3.30
CA SER A 19 -25.44 -15.76 3.92
C SER A 19 -24.32 -14.82 4.35
N SER A 20 -24.31 -14.46 5.64
CA SER A 20 -23.11 -13.92 6.27
C SER A 20 -22.08 -15.05 6.34
N GLN A 21 -21.19 -15.14 5.35
CA GLN A 21 -20.00 -15.96 5.48
C GLN A 21 -19.08 -15.33 6.53
N ALA A 22 -19.25 -15.76 7.78
CA ALA A 22 -18.26 -15.56 8.81
C ALA A 22 -16.97 -16.29 8.38
N LYS A 23 -15.90 -15.54 8.11
CA LYS A 23 -14.56 -16.10 7.91
C LYS A 23 -14.15 -16.87 9.18
N PRO A 24 -13.69 -18.12 9.07
CA PRO A 24 -13.20 -18.85 10.23
C PRO A 24 -11.93 -18.16 10.80
N PRO A 25 -11.70 -18.25 12.11
CA PRO A 25 -10.53 -17.66 12.74
C PRO A 25 -9.27 -18.41 12.30
N VAL A 26 -8.43 -17.72 11.53
CA VAL A 26 -7.10 -18.19 11.13
C VAL A 26 -6.09 -17.98 12.27
N HIS A 27 -6.08 -18.87 13.26
CA HIS A 27 -4.88 -19.28 14.01
C HIS A 27 -5.21 -20.39 15.02
N PRO A 28 -4.44 -21.50 15.06
CA PRO A 28 -3.03 -21.44 15.47
C PRO A 28 -2.06 -22.39 14.71
N TYR A 29 -2.32 -22.73 13.45
CA TYR A 29 -1.45 -23.67 12.69
C TYR A 29 -0.21 -23.05 12.02
N ILE A 30 0.00 -21.73 12.12
CA ILE A 30 1.12 -21.06 11.45
C ILE A 30 2.44 -21.18 12.24
N CYS A 31 2.40 -21.65 13.49
CA CYS A 31 3.60 -21.72 14.34
C CYS A 31 4.51 -22.95 14.09
N SER A 32 4.14 -23.89 13.20
CA SER A 32 4.89 -25.15 12.98
C SER A 32 5.60 -25.27 11.64
N LEU A 33 5.50 -24.26 10.77
CA LEU A 33 6.33 -24.13 9.58
C LEU A 33 6.99 -22.77 9.71
N GLY A 34 8.32 -22.70 9.66
CA GLY A 34 9.06 -21.43 9.60
C GLY A 34 8.79 -20.69 8.30
N VAL A 35 7.52 -20.36 8.01
CA VAL A 35 7.10 -19.57 6.87
C VAL A 35 7.61 -18.17 7.16
N VAL A 36 8.74 -17.86 6.55
CA VAL A 36 9.18 -16.48 6.40
C VAL A 36 8.07 -15.80 5.61
N LEU A 37 7.20 -15.08 6.30
CA LEU A 37 6.17 -14.28 5.66
C LEU A 37 6.88 -13.19 4.86
N ASP A 38 6.53 -13.03 3.58
CA ASP A 38 7.06 -11.95 2.75
C ASP A 38 6.32 -10.64 3.03
N ALA A 39 7.00 -9.52 2.79
CA ALA A 39 6.40 -8.20 2.73
C ALA A 39 6.44 -7.69 1.30
N TYR A 40 5.31 -7.15 0.85
CA TYR A 40 5.15 -6.61 -0.49
C TYR A 40 5.00 -5.09 -0.46
N LEU A 41 5.61 -4.43 -1.44
CA LEU A 41 5.49 -3.00 -1.69
C LEU A 41 5.07 -2.78 -3.14
N ILE A 42 4.05 -1.95 -3.37
CA ILE A 42 3.60 -1.56 -4.71
C ILE A 42 3.85 -0.07 -4.89
N LEU A 43 4.71 0.26 -5.85
CA LEU A 43 5.07 1.63 -6.19
C LEU A 43 4.47 2.02 -7.53
N PRO A 44 3.59 3.03 -7.59
CA PRO A 44 3.14 3.60 -8.85
C PRO A 44 4.28 4.35 -9.53
N MET A 45 4.54 4.01 -10.80
CA MET A 45 5.64 4.54 -11.59
C MET A 45 5.11 5.33 -12.78
N ASP A 46 5.65 6.53 -13.00
CA ASP A 46 5.36 7.32 -14.19
C ASP A 46 6.01 6.69 -15.42
N TYR A 47 5.20 6.15 -16.32
CA TYR A 47 5.67 5.46 -17.52
C TYR A 47 5.90 6.43 -18.68
N ARG A 48 5.38 7.67 -18.64
CA ARG A 48 5.47 8.65 -19.74
C ARG A 48 6.89 8.80 -20.31
N PRO A 49 7.93 9.08 -19.49
CA PRO A 49 9.29 9.24 -20.02
C PRO A 49 9.96 7.92 -20.43
N ARG A 50 9.33 6.77 -20.13
CA ARG A 50 9.90 5.44 -20.32
C ARG A 50 9.30 4.67 -21.50
N MET A 51 8.21 5.17 -22.08
CA MET A 51 7.63 4.63 -23.31
C MET A 51 8.56 4.88 -24.52
N LYS A 52 8.38 4.09 -25.58
CA LYS A 52 9.13 4.23 -26.84
C LYS A 52 8.14 4.40 -28.02
N PRO A 53 7.95 5.62 -28.54
CA PRO A 53 8.55 6.89 -28.09
C PRO A 53 7.97 7.37 -26.74
N PRO A 54 8.68 8.26 -26.00
CA PRO A 54 8.16 8.83 -24.76
C PRO A 54 6.86 9.61 -25.01
N PHE A 55 5.95 9.56 -24.04
CA PHE A 55 4.75 10.40 -24.12
C PHE A 55 5.10 11.87 -23.85
N PRO A 56 4.36 12.81 -24.45
CA PRO A 56 4.49 14.23 -24.13
C PRO A 56 4.23 14.49 -22.64
N GLU A 57 4.94 15.46 -22.07
CA GLU A 57 4.75 15.89 -20.68
C GLU A 57 3.29 16.29 -20.38
N LYS A 58 2.64 16.93 -21.36
CA LYS A 58 1.24 17.39 -21.28
C LYS A 58 0.21 16.32 -21.67
N TYR A 59 0.60 15.04 -21.74
CA TYR A 59 -0.33 13.95 -21.98
C TYR A 59 -1.44 13.92 -20.91
N ILE A 60 -2.70 13.88 -21.37
CA ILE A 60 -3.89 13.81 -20.51
C ILE A 60 -4.41 12.37 -20.54
N GLY A 61 -4.22 11.64 -19.44
CA GLY A 61 -4.66 10.26 -19.29
C GLY A 61 -3.82 9.49 -18.28
N ASN A 62 -4.11 8.20 -18.12
CA ASN A 62 -3.31 7.32 -17.26
C ASN A 62 -2.11 6.78 -18.04
N CYS A 63 -0.91 7.00 -17.49
CA CYS A 63 0.33 6.38 -17.98
C CYS A 63 1.20 6.02 -16.76
N VAL A 64 0.61 5.20 -15.90
CA VAL A 64 1.21 4.74 -14.64
C VAL A 64 1.18 3.22 -14.64
N GLY A 65 2.30 2.60 -14.26
CA GLY A 65 2.39 1.16 -14.03
C GLY A 65 2.93 0.84 -12.65
N PRO A 66 2.71 -0.37 -12.12
CA PRO A 66 3.23 -0.79 -10.83
C PRO A 66 4.67 -1.29 -10.92
N ALA A 67 5.48 -0.96 -9.92
CA ALA A 67 6.67 -1.71 -9.55
C ALA A 67 6.38 -2.52 -8.28
N PHE A 68 6.71 -3.82 -8.31
CA PHE A 68 6.41 -4.76 -7.24
C PHE A 68 7.69 -5.11 -6.48
N GLY A 69 7.84 -4.58 -5.28
CA GLY A 69 8.90 -4.96 -4.34
C GLY A 69 8.45 -6.10 -3.45
N MET A 70 9.36 -7.04 -3.21
CA MET A 70 9.17 -8.12 -2.25
C MET A 70 10.45 -8.27 -1.43
N ALA A 71 10.31 -8.42 -0.12
CA ALA A 71 11.41 -8.80 0.75
C ALA A 71 10.93 -9.71 1.89
N PRO A 72 11.77 -10.68 2.33
CA PRO A 72 11.46 -11.49 3.49
C PRO A 72 11.32 -10.63 4.74
N ARG A 73 10.24 -10.78 5.52
CA ARG A 73 10.03 -9.96 6.73
C ARG A 73 11.14 -10.11 7.78
N GLY A 74 11.74 -11.30 7.86
CA GLY A 74 12.86 -11.56 8.75
C GLY A 74 14.07 -10.69 8.43
N GLU A 75 14.37 -10.52 7.13
CA GLU A 75 15.46 -9.65 6.69
C GLU A 75 15.12 -8.17 6.85
N LEU A 76 13.88 -7.76 6.55
CA LEU A 76 13.43 -6.39 6.81
C LEU A 76 13.46 -6.02 8.29
N ALA A 77 13.23 -6.99 9.18
CA ALA A 77 13.30 -6.80 10.63
C ALA A 77 14.73 -6.90 11.19
N ALA A 78 15.74 -7.15 10.35
CA ALA A 78 17.12 -7.23 10.79
C ALA A 78 17.58 -5.89 11.40
N ALA A 79 18.23 -5.96 12.56
CA ALA A 79 18.67 -4.79 13.29
C ALA A 79 19.73 -3.97 12.54
N GLY A 80 19.79 -2.67 12.84
CA GLY A 80 20.77 -1.76 12.26
C GLY A 80 20.54 -1.52 10.76
N VAL A 81 21.63 -1.48 9.97
CA VAL A 81 21.58 -1.18 8.53
C VAL A 81 20.99 -2.32 7.69
N GLY A 82 20.92 -3.55 8.22
CA GLY A 82 20.56 -4.74 7.46
C GLY A 82 19.16 -4.64 6.85
N GLY A 83 18.15 -4.38 7.68
CA GLY A 83 16.77 -4.24 7.21
C GLY A 83 16.57 -3.06 6.25
N LEU A 84 17.28 -1.95 6.48
CA LEU A 84 17.25 -0.79 5.57
C LEU A 84 17.86 -1.14 4.20
N PHE A 85 19.00 -1.83 4.18
CA PHE A 85 19.62 -2.27 2.94
C PHE A 85 18.73 -3.24 2.17
N THR A 86 18.12 -4.22 2.85
CA THR A 86 17.15 -5.14 2.24
C THR A 86 15.97 -4.37 1.63
N ALA A 87 15.41 -3.39 2.34
CA ALA A 87 14.32 -2.56 1.83
C ALA A 87 14.74 -1.77 0.58
N CYS A 88 15.91 -1.11 0.62
CA CYS A 88 16.44 -0.36 -0.51
C CYS A 88 16.72 -1.26 -1.72
N ALA A 89 17.30 -2.44 -1.51
CA ALA A 89 17.57 -3.41 -2.56
C ALA A 89 16.28 -3.91 -3.21
N ALA A 90 15.25 -4.21 -2.41
CA ALA A 90 13.95 -4.62 -2.92
C ALA A 90 13.28 -3.51 -3.76
N VAL A 91 13.35 -2.26 -3.32
CA VAL A 91 12.85 -1.10 -4.08
C VAL A 91 13.60 -0.92 -5.40
N ALA A 92 14.94 -0.96 -5.36
CA ALA A 92 15.77 -0.82 -6.56
C ALA A 92 15.46 -1.93 -7.58
N SER A 93 15.44 -3.19 -7.13
CA SER A 93 15.11 -4.33 -7.98
C SER A 93 13.71 -4.22 -8.58
N ALA A 94 12.72 -3.76 -7.80
CA ALA A 94 11.35 -3.58 -8.27
C ALA A 94 11.26 -2.52 -9.39
N ILE A 95 11.99 -1.41 -9.23
CA ILE A 95 12.05 -0.35 -10.24
C ILE A 95 12.76 -0.86 -11.49
N ASP A 96 13.89 -1.56 -11.35
CA ASP A 96 14.66 -2.08 -12.49
C ASP A 96 13.90 -3.16 -13.28
N GLU A 97 13.16 -4.04 -12.61
CA GLU A 97 12.23 -4.98 -13.24
C GLU A 97 11.12 -4.23 -13.99
N ALA A 98 10.41 -3.33 -13.31
CA ALA A 98 9.32 -2.57 -13.90
C ALA A 98 9.75 -1.77 -15.13
N VAL A 99 10.97 -1.22 -15.13
CA VAL A 99 11.55 -0.48 -16.28
C VAL A 99 11.91 -1.40 -17.44
N ARG A 100 12.47 -2.59 -17.19
CA ARG A 100 12.79 -3.56 -18.25
C ARG A 100 11.55 -4.12 -18.93
N ASP A 101 10.48 -4.31 -18.15
CA ASP A 101 9.27 -4.98 -18.58
C ASP A 101 8.15 -4.03 -19.02
N ILE A 102 8.49 -2.77 -19.30
CA ILE A 102 7.51 -1.81 -19.84
C ILE A 102 6.97 -2.32 -21.17
N GLY A 103 5.65 -2.51 -21.21
CA GLY A 103 4.93 -2.98 -22.39
C GLY A 103 4.96 -4.50 -22.61
N THR A 104 5.56 -5.29 -21.71
CA THR A 104 5.58 -6.76 -21.81
C THR A 104 4.44 -7.42 -21.02
N TYR A 105 3.99 -6.79 -19.92
CA TYR A 105 2.90 -7.29 -19.10
C TYR A 105 1.52 -6.84 -19.59
N SER A 106 0.56 -7.77 -19.56
CA SER A 106 -0.86 -7.42 -19.68
C SER A 106 -1.38 -6.80 -18.38
N MET A 107 -2.47 -6.04 -18.49
CA MET A 107 -3.17 -5.51 -17.31
C MET A 107 -3.63 -6.64 -16.37
N ASP A 108 -4.07 -7.77 -16.92
CA ASP A 108 -4.50 -8.92 -16.12
C ASP A 108 -3.35 -9.50 -15.28
N ALA A 109 -2.16 -9.62 -15.87
CA ALA A 109 -0.97 -10.09 -15.16
C ALA A 109 -0.58 -9.16 -13.99
N TRP A 110 -0.74 -7.84 -14.15
CA TRP A 110 -0.56 -6.90 -13.05
C TRP A 110 -1.60 -7.11 -11.95
N MET A 111 -2.87 -7.26 -12.33
CA MET A 111 -3.95 -7.46 -11.37
C MET A 111 -3.80 -8.76 -10.58
N ASP A 112 -3.28 -9.82 -11.21
CA ASP A 112 -3.00 -11.09 -10.52
C ASP A 112 -1.87 -10.94 -9.51
N ARG A 113 -0.76 -10.27 -9.88
CA ARG A 113 0.32 -9.97 -8.92
C ARG A 113 -0.15 -9.11 -7.75
N VAL A 114 -1.05 -8.15 -7.99
CA VAL A 114 -1.65 -7.35 -6.91
C VAL A 114 -2.47 -8.23 -5.97
N ARG A 115 -3.25 -9.19 -6.49
CA ARG A 115 -4.05 -10.12 -5.68
C ARG A 115 -3.19 -11.09 -4.87
N GLU A 116 -2.07 -11.55 -5.44
CA GLU A 116 -1.10 -12.43 -4.79
C GLU A 116 -0.32 -11.69 -3.68
N SER A 117 -0.14 -10.38 -3.80
CA SER A 117 0.56 -9.54 -2.83
C SER A 117 -0.31 -9.25 -1.59
N VAL A 118 -0.58 -10.29 -0.79
CA VAL A 118 -1.43 -10.19 0.40
C VAL A 118 -0.85 -9.17 1.39
N ALA A 119 -1.68 -8.22 1.82
CA ALA A 119 -1.32 -7.14 2.73
C ALA A 119 -0.13 -6.26 2.25
N ALA A 120 0.00 -6.06 0.94
CA ALA A 120 0.99 -5.15 0.36
C ALA A 120 0.83 -3.71 0.86
N LEU A 121 1.96 -3.06 1.13
CA LEU A 121 2.03 -1.62 1.30
C LEU A 121 1.97 -0.96 -0.08
N SER A 122 1.08 0.00 -0.28
CA SER A 122 1.06 0.80 -1.52
C SER A 122 1.38 2.26 -1.22
N VAL A 123 1.91 2.96 -2.21
CA VAL A 123 2.22 4.39 -2.11
C VAL A 123 1.23 5.20 -2.95
N ALA A 124 0.75 6.31 -2.40
CA ALA A 124 -0.08 7.28 -3.09
C ALA A 124 0.62 8.64 -3.14
N GLY A 125 0.56 9.33 -4.27
CA GLY A 125 1.23 10.62 -4.47
C GLY A 125 2.66 10.48 -5.01
N SER A 126 3.32 11.61 -5.14
CA SER A 126 4.70 11.72 -5.62
C SER A 126 5.30 13.04 -5.16
N PRO A 127 6.56 13.07 -4.70
CA PRO A 127 7.25 14.32 -4.39
C PRO A 127 7.54 15.18 -5.62
N ARG A 128 7.22 14.69 -6.84
CA ARG A 128 7.34 15.43 -8.10
C ARG A 128 6.04 16.11 -8.53
N PHE A 129 5.00 16.09 -7.70
CA PHE A 129 3.75 16.77 -8.02
C PHE A 129 3.75 18.24 -7.61
N HIS A 130 4.66 18.66 -6.73
CA HIS A 130 4.84 20.08 -6.36
C HIS A 130 3.53 20.73 -5.91
N VAL A 131 2.71 20.00 -5.15
CA VAL A 131 1.39 20.45 -4.68
C VAL A 131 1.47 21.68 -3.78
N TYR A 132 2.58 21.86 -3.06
CA TYR A 132 2.86 23.04 -2.26
C TYR A 132 3.28 24.28 -3.09
N GLU A 133 3.51 24.16 -4.40
CA GLU A 133 3.78 25.29 -5.30
C GLU A 133 2.51 25.92 -5.87
N LEU A 134 1.35 25.28 -5.68
CA LEU A 134 0.06 25.83 -6.08
C LEU A 134 -0.25 27.12 -5.30
N ASP A 135 -0.59 28.19 -5.99
CA ASP A 135 -1.05 29.44 -5.38
C ASP A 135 -2.21 30.00 -6.19
N PHE A 136 -3.39 30.06 -5.57
CA PHE A 136 -4.61 30.59 -6.16
C PHE A 136 -4.81 32.09 -5.88
N GLY A 137 -3.80 32.78 -5.35
CA GLY A 137 -3.86 34.18 -4.90
C GLY A 137 -4.04 34.35 -3.39
N PHE A 138 -4.05 33.25 -2.65
CA PHE A 138 -4.17 33.23 -1.18
C PHE A 138 -2.88 32.78 -0.48
N GLY A 139 -1.81 32.56 -1.23
CA GLY A 139 -0.57 31.98 -0.76
C GLY A 139 -0.56 30.45 -0.87
N ARG A 140 0.63 29.88 -0.66
CA ARG A 140 0.91 28.44 -0.77
C ARG A 140 0.21 27.60 0.32
N PRO A 141 -0.27 26.37 0.01
CA PRO A 141 -1.00 25.49 0.95
C PRO A 141 -0.23 25.21 2.23
N VAL A 142 -0.81 25.44 3.41
CA VAL A 142 -0.15 25.19 4.70
C VAL A 142 0.10 23.70 4.94
N LYS A 143 -0.81 22.84 4.49
CA LYS A 143 -0.73 21.38 4.57
C LYS A 143 -1.44 20.77 3.37
N VAL A 144 -0.92 19.66 2.86
CA VAL A 144 -1.60 18.80 1.89
C VAL A 144 -1.71 17.38 2.47
N ASP A 145 -2.90 16.80 2.39
CA ASP A 145 -3.17 15.43 2.83
C ASP A 145 -3.93 14.63 1.76
N ILE A 146 -3.48 13.42 1.47
CA ILE A 146 -4.16 12.48 0.57
C ILE A 146 -5.12 11.64 1.39
N VAL A 147 -6.33 12.16 1.64
CA VAL A 147 -7.31 11.55 2.56
C VAL A 147 -7.75 10.14 2.18
N SER A 148 -7.67 9.77 0.90
CA SER A 148 -8.06 8.45 0.40
C SER A 148 -7.23 7.31 1.01
N VAL A 149 -6.01 7.60 1.48
CA VAL A 149 -5.12 6.59 2.07
C VAL A 149 -5.66 6.00 3.38
N ALA A 150 -6.53 6.73 4.08
CA ALA A 150 -7.19 6.22 5.29
C ALA A 150 -8.07 5.00 5.01
N ARG A 151 -8.67 4.94 3.82
CA ARG A 151 -9.50 3.81 3.38
C ARG A 151 -8.68 2.71 2.73
N THR A 152 -7.65 3.06 1.95
CA THR A 152 -6.88 2.07 1.18
C THR A 152 -5.75 1.43 1.99
N GLY A 153 -5.32 2.04 3.09
CA GLY A 153 -4.14 1.61 3.85
C GLY A 153 -2.81 1.95 3.15
N ALA A 154 -2.84 2.79 2.11
CA ALA A 154 -1.64 3.28 1.44
C ALA A 154 -0.86 4.26 2.33
N VAL A 155 0.39 4.53 1.96
CA VAL A 155 1.18 5.64 2.49
C VAL A 155 1.12 6.79 1.49
N ALA A 156 0.66 7.95 1.95
CA ALA A 156 0.74 9.18 1.16
C ALA A 156 2.18 9.68 1.15
N VAL A 157 2.69 10.09 -0.01
CA VAL A 157 4.03 10.66 -0.18
C VAL A 157 3.92 11.94 -0.99
N GLY A 158 4.57 12.99 -0.51
CA GLY A 158 4.69 14.28 -1.19
C GLY A 158 5.99 14.98 -0.85
N GLU A 159 6.25 16.08 -1.53
CA GLU A 159 7.35 16.98 -1.18
C GLU A 159 7.07 17.68 0.16
N SER A 160 8.13 18.03 0.88
CA SER A 160 7.98 18.85 2.08
C SER A 160 7.68 20.30 1.69
N ARG A 161 6.82 20.96 2.48
CA ARG A 161 6.67 22.42 2.42
C ARG A 161 7.96 23.18 2.78
N SER A 162 8.88 22.55 3.53
CA SER A 162 10.10 23.18 4.03
C SER A 162 11.01 23.68 2.90
N SER A 163 11.59 24.87 3.09
CA SER A 163 12.61 25.42 2.18
C SER A 163 13.92 24.64 2.20
N THR A 164 14.16 23.82 3.22
CA THR A 164 15.33 22.93 3.31
C THR A 164 15.16 21.64 2.51
N GLY A 165 14.03 21.47 1.82
CA GLY A 165 13.66 20.23 1.14
C GLY A 165 13.21 19.14 2.10
N GLY A 166 12.94 17.95 1.54
CA GLY A 166 12.49 16.77 2.28
C GLY A 166 11.24 16.15 1.67
N MET A 167 10.74 15.10 2.32
CA MET A 167 9.52 14.40 1.95
C MET A 167 8.55 14.36 3.12
N GLU A 168 7.27 14.49 2.83
CA GLU A 168 6.19 14.27 3.79
C GLU A 168 5.57 12.90 3.55
N PHE A 169 5.34 12.17 4.64
CA PHE A 169 4.68 10.86 4.64
C PHE A 169 3.38 10.95 5.44
N GLY A 170 2.25 10.64 4.81
CA GLY A 170 0.95 10.52 5.46
C GLY A 170 0.60 9.05 5.69
N VAL A 171 0.41 8.68 6.95
CA VAL A 171 0.09 7.30 7.35
C VAL A 171 -1.21 7.33 8.15
N SER A 172 -2.10 6.36 7.90
CA SER A 172 -3.34 6.20 8.64
C SER A 172 -3.46 4.76 9.12
N LEU A 173 -3.41 4.58 10.44
CA LEU A 173 -3.45 3.27 11.11
C LEU A 173 -4.45 3.33 12.27
N GLN A 174 -4.92 2.17 12.70
CA GLN A 174 -5.66 2.05 13.95
C GLN A 174 -4.80 2.54 15.14
N PRO A 175 -5.39 3.06 16.23
CA PRO A 175 -4.63 3.72 17.31
C PRO A 175 -3.41 2.94 17.80
N ALA A 176 -3.59 1.65 18.12
CA ALA A 176 -2.49 0.79 18.57
C ALA A 176 -1.39 0.59 17.51
N GLY A 177 -1.76 0.57 16.22
CA GLY A 177 -0.81 0.51 15.10
C GLY A 177 -0.03 1.82 14.94
N MET A 178 -0.72 2.96 15.09
CA MET A 178 -0.09 4.28 15.02
C MET A 178 0.92 4.47 16.16
N GLU A 179 0.61 4.06 17.38
CA GLU A 179 1.56 4.14 18.50
C GLU A 179 2.84 3.32 18.25
N ARG A 180 2.70 2.09 17.74
CA ARG A 180 3.85 1.27 17.36
C ARG A 180 4.66 1.91 16.23
N TYR A 181 3.99 2.45 15.22
CA TYR A 181 4.63 3.13 14.09
C TYR A 181 5.41 4.36 14.57
N ARG A 182 4.81 5.21 15.40
CA ARG A 182 5.46 6.42 15.95
C ARG A 182 6.72 6.07 16.73
N LYS A 183 6.64 5.06 17.60
CA LYS A 183 7.80 4.58 18.35
C LYS A 183 8.91 4.08 17.43
N CYS A 184 8.57 3.17 16.50
CA CYS A 184 9.54 2.60 15.57
C CYS A 184 10.21 3.67 14.69
N PHE A 185 9.43 4.64 14.20
CA PHE A 185 9.95 5.74 13.40
C PHE A 185 10.89 6.64 14.21
N ALA A 186 10.52 7.00 15.43
CA ALA A 186 11.36 7.81 16.31
C ALA A 186 12.69 7.11 16.63
N ASP A 187 12.64 5.83 16.97
CA ASP A 187 13.81 5.00 17.26
C ASP A 187 14.75 4.94 16.03
N ALA A 188 14.20 4.76 14.82
CA ALA A 188 14.96 4.72 13.58
C ALA A 188 15.65 6.05 13.25
N ILE A 189 14.96 7.18 13.43
CA ILE A 189 15.52 8.51 13.19
C ILE A 189 16.63 8.85 14.20
N ALA A 190 16.43 8.50 15.48
CA ALA A 190 17.46 8.68 16.50
C ALA A 190 18.74 7.90 16.14
N TRP A 191 18.58 6.63 15.78
CA TRP A 191 19.67 5.77 15.35
C TRP A 191 20.42 6.29 14.11
N LEU A 192 19.71 6.91 13.14
CA LEU A 192 20.34 7.54 11.97
C LEU A 192 21.17 8.77 12.37
N HIS A 193 20.66 9.59 13.28
CA HIS A 193 21.36 10.79 13.73
C HIS A 193 22.63 10.48 14.50
N GLU A 194 22.62 9.44 15.34
CA GLU A 194 23.81 8.98 16.08
C GLU A 194 24.96 8.58 15.15
N ARG A 195 24.66 8.06 13.95
CA ARG A 195 25.66 7.62 12.96
C ARG A 195 26.06 8.69 11.96
N SER A 196 25.34 9.82 11.93
CA SER A 196 25.62 10.96 11.05
C SER A 196 26.60 11.98 11.66
N ARG A 197 27.06 11.73 12.88
CA ARG A 197 28.10 12.49 13.59
C ARG A 197 29.45 11.80 13.46
#